data_AF-A0A535RH63-F1
#
_entry.id   AF-A0A535RH63-F1
#
_cell.length_a   1.000
_cell.length_b   1.000
_cell.length_c   1.000
_cell.angle_alpha   90.00
_cell.angle_beta   90.00
_cell.angle_gamma   90.00
#
_symmetry.space_group_name_H-M   'P 1'
#
loop_
_entity.id
_entity.type
_entity.pdbx_description
1 polymer ?
#
loop_
_entity_poly.entity_id
_entity_poly.type
_entity_poly.pdbx_seq_one_letter_code
_entity_poly.pdbx_strand_id
1 'polypeptide(L)'
;AVTQEIIRRQAETGNGVIVGRGAGYVLLDHPEVHRVFLRAPFEFRVKAIMESRQLDEAAARKYLKGRDANSAAYIKQVYGHDWQHPSHYDLVIDTSRVPHRQAVEVILASLPK
;
A
#
# COMPACT_ATOMS: atom_id res chain seq x y z
N ALA A 1 12.68 15.33 3.96
CA ALA A 1 11.63 15.57 4.97
C ALA A 1 11.73 14.51 6.08
N VAL A 2 11.42 14.87 7.33
CA VAL A 2 11.57 14.00 8.53
C VAL A 2 10.98 12.59 8.34
N THR A 3 9.82 12.47 7.69
CA THR A 3 9.19 11.15 7.42
C THR A 3 10.07 10.23 6.58
N GLN A 4 10.73 10.74 5.54
CA GLN A 4 11.58 9.91 4.67
C GLN A 4 12.85 9.46 5.41
N GLU A 5 13.37 10.29 6.31
CA GLU A 5 14.51 9.93 7.16
C GLU A 5 14.12 8.81 8.13
N ILE A 6 12.97 8.91 8.79
CA ILE A 6 12.45 7.84 9.66
C ILE A 6 12.24 6.54 8.88
N ILE A 7 11.70 6.62 7.66
CA ILE A 7 11.52 5.43 6.80
C ILE A 7 12.85 4.76 6.49
N ARG A 8 13.89 5.52 6.12
CA ARG A 8 15.22 4.97 5.83
C ARG A 8 15.87 4.36 7.07
N ARG A 9 15.83 5.05 8.21
CA ARG A 9 16.33 4.53 9.48
C ARG A 9 15.61 3.25 9.91
N GLN A 10 14.29 3.15 9.68
CA GLN A 10 13.55 1.92 9.96
C GLN A 10 14.00 0.78 9.04
N ALA A 11 14.24 1.04 7.75
CA ALA A 11 14.73 0.02 6.82
C ALA A 11 16.11 -0.52 7.22
N GLU A 12 16.99 0.32 7.77
CA GLU A 12 18.32 -0.06 8.28
C GLU A 12 18.24 -1.06 9.46
N THR A 13 17.12 -1.14 10.18
CA THR A 13 16.95 -2.14 11.26
C THR A 13 16.75 -3.57 10.71
N GLY A 14 16.42 -3.71 9.43
CA GLY A 14 16.13 -5.00 8.78
C GLY A 14 14.86 -5.70 9.28
N ASN A 15 14.12 -5.11 10.23
CA ASN A 15 12.99 -5.77 10.87
C ASN A 15 11.81 -4.81 11.02
N GLY A 16 10.81 -4.95 10.15
CA GLY A 16 9.56 -4.21 10.28
C GLY A 16 8.70 -4.19 9.02
N VAL A 17 7.45 -3.76 9.21
CA VAL A 17 6.49 -3.52 8.12
C VAL A 17 6.12 -2.05 8.11
N ILE A 18 6.34 -1.38 6.98
CA ILE A 18 5.97 0.04 6.79
C ILE A 18 4.75 0.13 5.90
N VAL A 19 3.67 0.72 6.41
CA VAL A 19 2.40 0.86 5.66
C VAL A 19 2.24 2.29 5.14
N GLY A 20 2.21 2.43 3.81
CA GLY A 20 1.91 3.70 3.13
C GLY A 20 3.04 4.72 3.19
N ARG A 21 2.70 6.01 3.35
CA ARG A 21 3.64 7.16 3.46
C ARG A 21 4.63 7.33 2.29
N GLY A 22 4.39 6.66 1.16
CA GLY A 22 5.33 6.61 0.04
C GLY A 22 6.57 5.76 0.31
N ALA A 23 6.57 4.90 1.34
CA ALA A 23 7.73 4.10 1.71
C ALA A 23 8.27 3.25 0.55
N GLY A 24 7.39 2.63 -0.25
CA GLY A 24 7.80 1.87 -1.44
C GLY A 24 8.53 2.70 -2.51
N TYR A 25 8.33 4.02 -2.52
CA TYR A 25 9.05 4.95 -3.42
C TYR A 25 10.31 5.52 -2.78
N VAL A 26 10.27 5.79 -1.47
CA VAL A 26 11.45 6.22 -0.70
C VAL A 26 12.54 5.15 -0.70
N LEU A 27 12.13 3.89 -0.71
CA LEU A 27 12.98 2.70 -0.66
C LEU A 27 13.01 1.96 -2.00
N LEU A 28 12.73 2.65 -3.13
CA LEU A 28 12.60 2.02 -4.44
C LEU A 28 13.85 1.22 -4.85
N ASP A 29 15.03 1.72 -4.48
CA ASP A 29 16.32 1.14 -4.81
C ASP A 29 16.96 0.36 -3.63
N HIS A 30 16.21 0.12 -2.55
CA HIS A 30 16.75 -0.58 -1.38
C HIS A 30 16.67 -2.10 -1.61
N PRO A 31 17.80 -2.82 -1.66
CA PRO A 31 17.85 -4.22 -2.15
C PRO A 31 17.12 -5.21 -1.24
N GLU A 32 17.03 -4.92 0.06
CA GLU A 32 16.38 -5.79 1.05
C GLU A 32 14.91 -5.45 1.32
N VAL A 33 14.35 -4.45 0.61
CA VAL A 33 12.96 -4.02 0.83
C VAL A 33 12.04 -4.72 -0.16
N HIS A 34 11.10 -5.50 0.37
CA HIS A 34 10.05 -6.15 -0.42
C HIS A 34 8.78 -5.29 -0.46
N ARG A 35 8.40 -4.77 -1.63
CA ARG A 35 7.30 -3.82 -1.81
C ARG A 35 6.03 -4.54 -2.26
N VAL A 36 5.01 -4.50 -1.41
CA VAL A 36 3.71 -5.15 -1.67
C VAL A 36 2.62 -4.11 -1.92
N PHE A 37 1.84 -4.29 -2.99
CA PHE A 37 0.63 -3.52 -3.25
C PHE A 37 -0.63 -4.39 -3.16
N LEU A 38 -1.53 -4.02 -2.26
CA LEU A 38 -2.84 -4.65 -2.13
C LEU A 38 -3.89 -3.80 -2.85
N ARG A 39 -4.58 -4.40 -3.81
CA ARG A 39 -5.67 -3.77 -4.55
C ARG A 39 -6.95 -4.58 -4.45
N ALA A 40 -8.07 -3.92 -4.72
CA ALA A 40 -9.36 -4.55 -4.95
C ALA A 40 -10.25 -3.57 -5.74
N PRO A 41 -11.27 -4.07 -6.47
CA PRO A 41 -12.28 -3.23 -7.11
C PRO A 41 -12.89 -2.23 -6.11
N PHE A 42 -13.20 -1.03 -6.58
CA PHE A 42 -13.67 0.05 -5.72
C PHE A 42 -14.89 -0.35 -4.87
N GLU A 43 -15.87 -1.01 -5.49
CA GLU A 43 -17.08 -1.48 -4.82
C GLU A 43 -16.80 -2.50 -3.70
N PHE A 44 -15.80 -3.37 -3.89
CA PHE A 44 -15.37 -4.30 -2.85
C PHE A 44 -14.76 -3.55 -1.65
N ARG A 45 -13.91 -2.56 -1.93
CA ARG A 45 -13.30 -1.71 -0.90
C ARG A 45 -14.35 -0.90 -0.14
N VAL A 46 -15.39 -0.40 -0.82
CA VAL A 46 -16.49 0.35 -0.18
C VAL A 46 -17.16 -0.51 0.90
N LYS A 47 -17.55 -1.74 0.57
CA LYS A 47 -18.17 -2.67 1.54
C LYS A 47 -17.25 -2.95 2.73
N ALA A 48 -15.98 -3.25 2.47
CA ALA A 48 -14.99 -3.49 3.52
C ALA A 48 -14.80 -2.27 4.45
N ILE A 49 -14.86 -1.05 3.92
CA ILE A 49 -14.77 0.18 4.71
C ILE A 49 -16.05 0.44 5.51
N MET A 50 -17.23 0.20 4.93
CA MET A 50 -18.50 0.30 5.66
C MET A 50 -18.47 -0.60 6.89
N GLU A 51 -18.07 -1.86 6.72
CA GLU A 51 -18.01 -2.85 7.81
C GLU A 51 -16.94 -2.48 8.86
N SER A 52 -15.70 -2.21 8.44
CA SER A 52 -14.59 -1.98 9.36
C SER A 52 -14.67 -0.65 10.11
N ARG A 53 -15.35 0.36 9.56
CA ARG A 53 -15.45 1.71 10.14
C ARG A 53 -16.86 2.10 10.59
N GLN A 54 -17.84 1.20 10.44
CA GLN A 54 -19.25 1.46 10.75
C GLN A 54 -19.78 2.72 10.04
N LEU A 55 -19.42 2.87 8.76
CA LEU A 55 -19.83 4.00 7.94
C LEU A 55 -20.99 3.59 7.02
N ASP A 56 -21.86 4.54 6.70
CA ASP A 56 -22.78 4.38 5.58
C ASP A 56 -22.03 4.39 4.23
N GLU A 57 -22.74 3.98 3.17
CA GLU A 57 -22.14 3.86 1.84
C GLU A 57 -21.60 5.19 1.31
N ALA A 58 -22.32 6.30 1.51
CA ALA A 58 -21.92 7.61 1.03
C ALA A 58 -20.62 8.09 1.71
N ALA A 59 -20.54 7.93 3.02
CA ALA A 59 -19.36 8.23 3.83
C ALA A 59 -18.17 7.33 3.46
N ALA A 60 -18.39 6.02 3.27
CA ALA A 60 -17.35 5.09 2.86
C ALA A 60 -16.78 5.42 1.46
N ARG A 61 -17.66 5.72 0.49
CA ARG A 61 -17.26 6.16 -0.86
C ARG A 61 -16.46 7.46 -0.81
N LYS A 62 -16.92 8.47 -0.05
CA LYS A 62 -16.22 9.75 0.12
C LYS A 62 -14.85 9.54 0.77
N TYR A 63 -14.79 8.70 1.80
CA TYR A 63 -13.55 8.34 2.48
C TYR A 63 -12.54 7.72 1.51
N LEU A 64 -12.94 6.68 0.76
CA LEU A 64 -12.06 5.99 -0.18
C LEU A 64 -11.58 6.89 -1.32
N LYS A 65 -12.49 7.66 -1.94
CA LYS A 65 -12.12 8.61 -3.00
C LYS A 65 -11.11 9.64 -2.50
N GLY A 66 -11.31 10.17 -1.29
CA GLY A 66 -10.36 11.10 -0.68
C GLY A 66 -9.00 10.45 -0.40
N ARG A 67 -8.98 9.22 0.11
CA ARG A 67 -7.74 8.48 0.38
C ARG A 67 -6.95 8.16 -0.90
N ASP A 68 -7.63 7.69 -1.94
CA ASP A 68 -7.03 7.38 -3.23
C ASP A 68 -6.50 8.66 -3.90
N ALA A 69 -7.30 9.73 -3.91
CA ALA A 69 -6.89 11.02 -4.48
C ALA A 69 -5.67 11.60 -3.75
N ASN A 70 -5.66 11.57 -2.42
CA ASN A 70 -4.51 12.02 -1.62
C ASN A 70 -3.25 11.21 -1.91
N SER A 71 -3.38 9.89 -2.07
CA SER A 71 -2.25 9.01 -2.36
C SER A 71 -1.71 9.27 -3.78
N ALA A 72 -2.60 9.35 -4.77
CA ALA A 72 -2.24 9.68 -6.15
C ALA A 72 -1.54 11.04 -6.24
N ALA A 73 -2.11 12.08 -5.61
CA ALA A 73 -1.55 13.43 -5.61
C ALA A 73 -0.18 13.46 -4.92
N TYR A 74 -0.06 12.88 -3.73
CA TYR A 74 1.19 12.84 -2.98
C TYR A 74 2.31 12.13 -3.76
N ILE A 75 2.03 10.93 -4.29
CA ILE A 75 3.06 10.18 -5.02
C ILE A 75 3.47 10.88 -6.31
N LYS A 76 2.51 11.43 -7.06
CA LYS A 76 2.80 12.17 -8.28
C LYS A 76 3.60 13.44 -8.00
N GLN A 77 3.22 14.23 -6.99
CA GLN A 77 3.88 15.51 -6.69
C GLN A 77 5.28 15.32 -6.09
N VAL A 78 5.47 14.32 -5.24
CA VAL A 78 6.73 14.13 -4.51
C VAL A 78 7.71 13.20 -5.24
N TYR A 79 7.20 12.18 -5.92
CA TYR A 79 8.04 11.16 -6.57
C TYR A 79 7.88 11.12 -8.08
N GLY A 80 6.97 11.88 -8.69
CA GLY A 80 6.79 11.92 -10.15
C GLY A 80 6.16 10.65 -10.75
N HIS A 81 5.61 9.76 -9.92
CA HIS A 81 5.12 8.45 -10.34
C HIS A 81 3.60 8.29 -10.22
N ASP A 82 3.05 7.33 -10.96
CA ASP A 82 1.72 6.79 -10.67
C ASP A 82 1.81 5.82 -9.48
N TRP A 83 0.99 6.11 -8.46
CA TRP A 83 0.89 5.33 -7.24
C TRP A 83 0.37 3.90 -7.44
N GLN A 84 -0.23 3.60 -8.60
CA GLN A 84 -0.73 2.26 -8.94
C GLN A 84 0.13 1.54 -9.98
N HIS A 85 1.23 2.14 -10.43
CA HIS A 85 2.04 1.52 -11.48
C HIS A 85 2.68 0.21 -10.96
N PRO A 86 2.37 -0.94 -11.57
CA PRO A 86 2.72 -2.25 -11.01
C PRO A 86 4.23 -2.46 -10.91
N SER A 87 5.04 -1.90 -11.83
CA SER A 87 6.50 -2.05 -11.80
C SER A 87 7.20 -1.35 -10.62
N HIS A 88 6.48 -0.61 -9.77
CA HIS A 88 7.03 -0.05 -8.52
C HIS A 88 6.86 -0.99 -7.32
N TYR A 89 6.29 -2.17 -7.54
CA TYR A 89 6.02 -3.16 -6.52
C TYR A 89 6.56 -4.51 -6.95
N ASP A 90 7.11 -5.25 -5.99
CA ASP A 90 7.63 -6.61 -6.21
C ASP A 90 6.50 -7.64 -6.20
N LEU A 91 5.39 -7.32 -5.52
CA LEU A 91 4.18 -8.15 -5.47
C LEU A 91 2.91 -7.30 -5.48
N VAL A 92 1.97 -7.64 -6.37
CA VAL A 92 0.63 -7.04 -6.42
C VAL A 92 -0.43 -8.11 -6.18
N ILE A 93 -1.31 -7.92 -5.19
CA ILE A 93 -2.37 -8.89 -4.85
C ILE A 93 -3.74 -8.23 -4.97
N ASP A 94 -4.66 -8.89 -5.67
CA ASP A 94 -6.07 -8.54 -5.66
C ASP A 94 -6.81 -9.24 -4.52
N THR A 95 -7.06 -8.53 -3.43
CA THR A 95 -7.69 -9.08 -2.22
C THR A 95 -9.19 -9.29 -2.35
N SER A 96 -9.81 -8.89 -3.47
CA SER A 96 -11.18 -9.34 -3.80
C SER A 96 -11.23 -10.76 -4.34
N ARG A 97 -10.07 -11.29 -4.78
CA ARG A 97 -9.93 -12.63 -5.33
C ARG A 97 -9.15 -13.56 -4.41
N VAL A 98 -8.20 -13.01 -3.65
CA VAL A 98 -7.33 -13.74 -2.73
C VAL A 98 -7.73 -13.40 -1.28
N PRO A 99 -8.27 -14.36 -0.50
CA PRO A 99 -8.57 -14.16 0.91
C PRO A 99 -7.34 -13.74 1.70
N HIS A 100 -7.53 -12.95 2.77
CA HIS A 100 -6.41 -12.40 3.55
C HIS A 100 -5.41 -13.45 4.04
N ARG A 101 -5.90 -14.63 4.47
CA ARG A 101 -5.02 -15.72 4.91
C ARG A 101 -4.06 -16.18 3.80
N GLN A 102 -4.58 -16.37 2.58
CA GLN A 102 -3.78 -16.75 1.43
C GLN A 102 -2.87 -15.60 0.98
N ALA A 103 -3.32 -14.35 1.08
CA ALA A 103 -2.49 -13.19 0.77
C ALA A 103 -1.26 -13.13 1.70
N VAL A 104 -1.42 -13.45 2.99
CA VAL A 104 -0.29 -13.57 3.94
C VAL A 104 0.68 -14.67 3.50
N GLU A 105 0.17 -15.85 3.16
CA GLU A 105 1.01 -16.97 2.69
C GLU A 105 1.80 -16.60 1.42
N VAL A 106 1.16 -15.93 0.46
CA VAL A 106 1.81 -15.46 -0.77
C VAL A 106 2.88 -14.40 -0.47
N ILE A 107 2.61 -13.45 0.43
CA ILE A 107 3.60 -12.44 0.82
C ILE A 107 4.82 -13.13 1.43
N LEU A 108 4.63 -14.03 2.39
CA LEU A 108 5.72 -14.76 3.05
C LEU A 108 6.55 -15.57 2.05
N ALA A 109 5.88 -16.26 1.10
CA ALA A 109 6.55 -17.06 0.08
C ALA A 109 7.34 -16.22 -0.95
N SER A 110 6.97 -14.94 -1.11
CA SER A 110 7.62 -14.02 -2.05
C SER A 110 8.79 -13.23 -1.46
N LEU A 111 9.03 -13.32 -0.14
CA LEU A 111 10.14 -12.60 0.49
C LEU A 111 11.48 -13.08 -0.08
N PRO A 112 12.44 -12.17 -0.33
CA PRO A 112 13.78 -12.55 -0.74
C PRO A 112 14.44 -13.47 0.32
N LYS A 113 15.27 -14.39 -0.15
CA LYS A 113 16.03 -15.32 0.70
C LYS A 113 17.24 -14.66 1.33
#